data_AF-E2A754-F1
#
_entry.id   AF-E2A754-F1
#
_cell.length_a   1.000
_cell.length_b   1.000
_cell.length_c   1.000
_cell.angle_alpha   90.00
_cell.angle_beta   90.00
_cell.angle_gamma   90.00
#
_symmetry.space_group_name_H-M   'P 1'
#
loop_
_entity.id
_entity.type
_entity.pdbx_description
1 polymer ?
#
loop_
_entity_poly.entity_id
_entity_poly.type
_entity_poly.pdbx_seq_one_letter_code
_entity_poly.pdbx_strand_id
1 'polypeptide(L)' 'TSYSAEEALALIEDVKLSKYQYEVVRMQAKKRNVDIYPAYNKILEAKKECYPSQILTSEVEAHINLQSLIDHTILRRFK' A
#
# COMPACT_ATOMS: atom_id res chain seq x y z
N THR A 1 19.02 6.94 2.31
CA THR A 1 17.71 7.61 2.09
C THR A 1 16.63 6.75 2.72
N SER A 2 15.58 7.36 3.27
CA SER A 2 14.46 6.63 3.88
C SER A 2 13.40 6.34 2.82
N TYR A 3 12.67 5.23 2.96
CA TYR A 3 11.58 4.84 2.08
C TYR A 3 10.38 5.77 2.26
N SER A 4 9.74 6.15 1.15
CA SER A 4 8.39 6.70 1.16
C SER A 4 7.35 5.62 1.52
N ALA A 5 6.10 6.02 1.79
CA ALA A 5 5.03 5.05 2.04
C ALA A 5 4.74 4.19 0.81
N GLU A 6 4.83 4.76 -0.38
CA GLU A 6 4.62 4.11 -1.68
C GLU A 6 5.77 3.16 -2.00
N GLU A 7 7.02 3.57 -1.78
CA GLU A 7 8.19 2.70 -1.97
C GLU A 7 8.15 1.51 -1.01
N ALA A 8 7.75 1.73 0.26
CA ALA A 8 7.59 0.66 1.23
C ALA A 8 6.42 -0.27 0.88
N LEU A 9 5.32 0.26 0.32
CA LEU A 9 4.21 -0.54 -0.19
C LEU A 9 4.67 -1.42 -1.36
N ALA A 10 5.43 -0.85 -2.31
CA ALA A 10 5.99 -1.61 -3.42
C ALA A 10 6.90 -2.75 -2.92
N LEU A 11 7.79 -2.47 -1.97
CA LEU A 11 8.65 -3.48 -1.34
C LEU A 11 7.84 -4.62 -0.69
N ILE A 12 6.75 -4.30 0.00
CA ILE A 12 5.86 -5.30 0.62
C ILE A 12 5.27 -6.23 -0.44
N GLU A 13 4.80 -5.68 -1.56
CA GLU A 13 4.18 -6.48 -2.63
C GLU A 13 5.25 -7.28 -3.42
N ASP A 14 6.39 -6.69 -3.75
CA ASP A 14 7.49 -7.31 -4.49
C ASP A 14 8.07 -8.54 -3.77
N VAL A 15 8.21 -8.45 -2.45
CA VAL A 15 8.79 -9.51 -1.61
C VAL A 15 7.71 -10.28 -0.84
N LYS A 16 6.44 -9.99 -1.09
CA LYS A 16 5.27 -10.65 -0.47
C LYS A 16 5.32 -10.69 1.07
N LEU A 17 5.70 -9.57 1.68
CA LEU A 17 5.78 -9.46 3.13
C LEU A 17 4.39 -9.38 3.76
N SER A 18 4.15 -10.15 4.81
CA SER A 18 3.03 -9.90 5.71
C SER A 18 3.27 -8.62 6.53
N LYS A 19 2.19 -8.02 7.04
CA LYS A 19 2.26 -6.91 8.01
C LYS A 19 3.22 -7.21 9.17
N TYR A 20 3.14 -8.43 9.71
CA TYR A 20 3.99 -8.86 10.82
C TYR A 20 5.47 -8.88 10.41
N GLN A 21 5.81 -9.48 9.27
CA GLN A 21 7.19 -9.53 8.78
C GLN A 21 7.75 -8.12 8.51
N TYR A 22 6.95 -7.23 7.91
CA TYR A 22 7.36 -5.85 7.68
C TYR A 22 7.66 -5.11 9.00
N GLU A 23 6.79 -5.22 10.00
CA GLU A 23 7.02 -4.59 11.31
C GLU A 23 8.26 -5.16 12.01
N VAL A 24 8.52 -6.47 11.90
CA VAL A 24 9.76 -7.08 12.41
C VAL A 24 10.98 -6.46 11.72
N VAL A 25 11.00 -6.38 10.38
CA VAL A 25 12.11 -5.78 9.62
C VAL A 25 12.33 -4.33 10.04
N ARG A 26 11.26 -3.53 10.12
CA ARG A 26 11.31 -2.15 10.58
C ARG A 26 11.88 -2.01 11.99
N MET A 27 11.40 -2.83 12.93
CA MET A 27 11.88 -2.81 14.31
C MET A 27 13.35 -3.23 14.41
N GLN A 28 13.79 -4.22 13.62
CA GLN A 28 15.18 -4.67 13.58
C GLN A 28 16.13 -3.61 12.98
N ALA A 29 15.66 -2.82 12.00
CA ALA A 29 16.39 -1.68 11.48
C ALA A 29 16.49 -0.55 12.53
N LYS A 30 15.39 -0.20 13.19
CA LYS A 30 15.37 0.82 14.25
C LYS A 30 16.29 0.46 15.42
N LYS A 31 16.35 -0.81 15.83
CA LYS A 31 17.29 -1.30 16.87
C LYS A 31 18.75 -1.05 16.51
N ARG A 32 19.08 -0.94 15.22
CA ARG A 32 20.41 -0.61 14.71
C ARG A 32 20.58 0.89 14.43
N ASN A 33 19.70 1.73 14.97
CA ASN A 33 19.62 3.18 14.74
C ASN A 33 19.39 3.56 13.26
N VAL A 34 18.73 2.69 12.50
CA VAL A 34 18.36 2.93 11.10
C VAL A 34 16.85 3.10 10.99
N ASP A 35 16.38 4.35 10.84
CA ASP A 35 14.95 4.68 10.69
C ASP A 35 14.59 4.96 9.22
N ILE A 36 14.70 3.93 8.38
CA ILE A 36 14.45 4.04 6.94
C ILE A 36 13.07 3.57 6.51
N TYR A 37 12.36 2.81 7.35
CA TYR A 37 11.08 2.20 6.99
C TYR A 37 9.92 2.96 7.65
N PRO A 38 8.94 3.46 6.86
CA PRO A 38 7.79 4.16 7.42
C PRO A 38 6.94 3.23 8.30
N ALA A 39 6.20 3.81 9.24
CA ALA A 39 5.25 3.06 10.05
C ALA A 39 4.15 2.46 9.16
N TYR A 40 3.66 1.27 9.50
CA TYR A 40 2.68 0.55 8.68
C TYR A 40 1.38 1.34 8.46
N ASN A 41 0.99 2.23 9.38
CA ASN A 41 -0.19 3.09 9.20
C ASN A 41 -0.07 4.01 7.98
N LYS A 42 1.13 4.56 7.69
CA LYS A 42 1.35 5.40 6.50
C LYS A 42 1.26 4.58 5.21
N ILE A 43 1.72 3.34 5.26
CA ILE A 43 1.61 2.39 4.14
C ILE A 43 0.15 2.02 3.91
N LEU A 44 -0.62 1.86 4.98
CA LEU A 44 -2.05 1.59 4.90
C LEU A 44 -2.81 2.75 4.24
N GLU A 45 -2.44 4.00 4.55
CA GLU A 45 -2.97 5.19 3.89
C GLU A 45 -2.64 5.17 2.39
N ALA A 46 -1.36 4.99 2.02
CA ALA A 46 -0.94 4.88 0.62
C ALA A 46 -1.65 3.73 -0.13
N LYS A 47 -1.86 2.59 0.54
CA LYS A 47 -2.59 1.45 -0.01
C LYS A 47 -4.07 1.78 -0.24
N LYS A 48 -4.71 2.51 0.67
CA LYS A 48 -6.09 2.98 0.51
C LYS A 48 -6.23 3.98 -0.64
N GLU A 49 -5.25 4.85 -0.84
CA GLU A 49 -5.25 5.77 -1.99
C GLU A 49 -5.21 5.03 -3.34
N CYS A 50 -4.74 3.78 -3.36
CA CYS A 50 -4.74 2.96 -4.56
C CYS A 50 -6.10 2.30 -4.86
N TYR A 51 -7.07 2.33 -3.94
CA TYR A 51 -8.37 1.70 -4.16
C TYR A 51 -9.32 2.61 -4.93
N PRO A 52 -9.91 2.14 -6.05
CA PRO A 52 -10.91 2.89 -6.78
C PRO A 52 -12.22 2.99 -5.98
N SER A 53 -13.07 3.95 -6.33
CA SER A 53 -14.38 4.12 -5.71
C SER A 53 -15.39 3.08 -6.22
N GLN A 54 -16.50 2.91 -5.49
CA GLN A 54 -17.63 2.05 -5.89
C GLN A 54 -17.29 0.57 -6.09
N ILE A 55 -16.37 0.04 -5.30
CA ILE A 55 -16.14 -1.40 -5.21
C ILE A 55 -17.35 -2.05 -4.52
N LEU A 56 -17.99 -2.99 -5.19
CA LEU A 56 -19.08 -3.81 -4.63
C LEU A 56 -18.57 -5.22 -4.41
N THR A 57 -18.62 -5.69 -3.18
CA THR A 57 -18.18 -7.05 -2.79
C THR A 57 -19.31 -7.78 -2.07
N SER A 58 -19.56 -9.01 -2.47
CA SER A 58 -20.37 -9.98 -1.74
C SER A 58 -19.49 -11.19 -1.37
N GLU A 59 -20.09 -12.19 -0.72
CA GLU A 59 -19.37 -13.43 -0.36
C GLU A 59 -18.93 -14.24 -1.59
N VAL A 60 -19.61 -14.06 -2.72
CA VAL A 60 -19.42 -14.89 -3.93
C VAL A 60 -18.85 -14.12 -5.11
N GLU A 61 -18.95 -12.79 -5.12
CA GLU A 61 -18.51 -11.98 -6.24
C GLU A 61 -17.97 -10.61 -5.82
N ALA A 62 -17.15 -10.03 -6.69
CA ALA A 62 -16.67 -8.67 -6.55
C ALA A 62 -16.75 -7.99 -7.92
N HIS A 63 -17.41 -6.84 -7.96
CA HIS A 63 -17.62 -6.07 -9.18
C HIS A 63 -17.24 -4.61 -8.97
N ILE A 64 -16.85 -3.97 -10.05
CA ILE A 64 -16.58 -2.54 -10.09
C ILE A 64 -17.13 -1.94 -11.38
N ASN A 65 -17.60 -0.71 -11.30
CA ASN A 65 -17.95 0.04 -12.50
C ASN A 65 -16.69 0.34 -13.33
N LEU A 66 -16.73 0.01 -14.63
CA LEU A 66 -15.59 0.21 -15.52
C LEU A 66 -15.17 1.69 -15.62
N GLN A 67 -16.12 2.62 -15.64
CA GLN A 67 -15.83 4.05 -15.69
C GLN A 67 -15.06 4.48 -14.43
N SER A 68 -15.51 4.07 -13.25
CA SER A 68 -14.85 4.36 -11.98
C SER A 68 -13.41 3.83 -11.92
N LEU A 69 -13.15 2.66 -12.52
CA LEU A 69 -11.80 2.11 -12.62
C LEU A 69 -10.89 2.92 -13.57
N ILE A 70 -11.41 3.32 -14.72
CA ILE A 70 -10.67 4.12 -15.71
C ILE A 70 -10.35 5.50 -15.12
N ASP A 71 -11.35 6.17 -14.54
CA ASP A 71 -11.20 7.49 -13.93
C ASP A 71 -10.14 7.46 -12.82
N HIS A 72 -10.19 6.46 -11.93
CA HIS A 72 -9.19 6.27 -10.88
C HIS A 72 -7.77 6.08 -11.44
N THR A 73 -7.64 5.30 -12.51
CA THR A 73 -6.35 5.05 -13.17
C THR A 73 -5.77 6.34 -13.77
N ILE A 74 -6.60 7.15 -14.42
CA ILE A 74 -6.21 8.45 -14.96
C ILE A 74 -5.78 9.38 -13.83
N LEU A 75 -6.62 9.54 -12.81
CA LEU A 75 -6.34 10.42 -11.67
C LEU A 75 -5.01 10.10 -11.00
N ARG A 76 -4.70 8.81 -10.80
CA ARG A 76 -3.45 8.39 -10.17
C ARG A 76 -2.22 8.64 -11.05
N ARG A 77 -2.36 8.57 -12.38
CA ARG A 77 -1.24 8.77 -13.31
C ARG A 77 -0.86 10.24 -13.47
N PHE A 78 -1.80 11.15 -13.25
CA PHE A 78 -1.61 12.60 -13.39
C PHE A 78 -1.54 13.34 -12.03
N LYS A 79 -1.43 12.60 -10.92
CA LYS A 79 -1.17 13.12 -9.57
C LYS A 79 0.33 13.26 -9.35
#